data_AF-A0A847FCI4-F1
#
_entry.id   AF-A0A847FCI4-F1
#
_cell.length_a   1.000
_cell.length_b   1.000
_cell.length_c   1.000
_cell.angle_alpha   90.00
_cell.angle_beta   90.00
_cell.angle_gamma   90.00
#
_symmetry.space_group_name_H-M   'P 1'
#
loop_
_entity.id
_entity.type
_entity.pdbx_description
1 polymer ?
#
loop_
_entity_poly.entity_id
_entity_poly.type
_entity_poly.pdbx_seq_one_letter_code
_entity_poly.pdbx_strand_id
1 'polypeptide(L)' 'MARIILARHGETDWNKESRVQGALSDIPLNDFGRQQARNARDFLSRETFAAVYS' A
#
# COMPACT_ATOMS: atom_id res chain seq x y z
N MET A 1 7.18 13.79 21.04
CA MET A 1 6.91 14.13 19.62
C MET A 1 6.51 12.84 18.91
N ALA A 2 5.47 12.86 18.08
CA ALA A 2 5.03 11.68 17.32
C ALA A 2 5.47 11.80 15.86
N ARG A 3 5.88 10.69 15.23
CA ARG A 3 6.17 10.61 13.80
C ARG A 3 5.08 9.78 13.12
N ILE A 4 4.51 10.32 12.06
CA ILE A 4 3.47 9.66 11.26
C ILE A 4 4.09 9.26 9.93
N ILE A 5 3.91 7.99 9.54
CA ILE A 5 4.32 7.44 8.25
C ILE A 5 3.05 7.17 7.45
N LEU A 6 2.94 7.77 6.27
CA LEU A 6 1.81 7.59 5.36
C LEU A 6 2.23 6.69 4.19
N ALA A 7 1.45 5.66 3.92
CA ALA A 7 1.66 4.75 2.79
C ALA A 7 0.34 4.58 2.02
N ARG A 8 0.45 4.54 0.69
CA ARG A 8 -0.66 4.14 -0.20
C ARG A 8 -0.58 2.64 -0.44
N HIS A 9 -1.73 1.98 -0.63
CA HIS A 9 -1.78 0.59 -1.07
C HIS A 9 -1.03 0.38 -2.41
N GLY A 10 -0.59 -0.84 -2.68
CA GLY A 10 0.07 -1.18 -3.94
C GLY A 10 -0.87 -1.16 -5.15
N GLU A 11 -0.31 -1.27 -6.34
CA GLU A 11 -1.06 -1.27 -7.60
C GLU A 11 -2.11 -2.41 -7.70
N THR A 12 -3.29 -2.07 -8.19
CA THR A 12 -4.33 -3.00 -8.67
C THR A 12 -4.43 -2.93 -10.20
N ASP A 13 -5.07 -3.92 -10.83
CA ASP A 13 -5.29 -3.87 -12.28
C ASP A 13 -6.09 -2.64 -12.73
N TRP A 14 -6.97 -2.12 -11.87
CA TRP A 14 -7.70 -0.88 -12.16
C TRP A 14 -6.79 0.35 -12.17
N ASN A 15 -5.80 0.41 -11.28
CA ASN A 15 -4.81 1.50 -11.32
C ASN A 15 -3.99 1.43 -12.62
N LYS A 16 -3.55 0.23 -13.00
CA LYS A 16 -2.81 -0.02 -14.25
C LYS A 16 -3.62 0.39 -15.49
N GLU A 17 -4.92 0.13 -15.48
CA GLU A 17 -5.84 0.48 -16.55
C GLU A 17 -6.39 1.92 -16.45
N SER A 18 -5.92 2.73 -15.50
CA SER A 18 -6.43 4.08 -15.24
C SER A 18 -7.95 4.16 -14.99
N ARG A 19 -8.53 3.09 -14.42
CA ARG A 19 -9.94 3.07 -14.00
C ARG A 19 -10.08 3.73 -12.63
N VAL A 20 -11.19 4.44 -12.44
CA VAL A 20 -11.55 5.03 -11.15
C VAL A 20 -11.86 3.91 -10.16
N GLN A 21 -11.06 3.79 -9.10
CA GLN A 21 -11.31 2.88 -7.99
C GLN A 21 -11.96 3.66 -6.84
N GLY A 22 -13.19 3.29 -6.49
CA GLY A 22 -13.98 3.92 -5.43
C GLY A 22 -14.18 2.99 -4.22
N ALA A 23 -14.96 3.42 -3.24
CA ALA A 23 -15.17 2.70 -1.98
C ALA A 23 -15.87 1.34 -2.11
N LEU A 24 -16.54 1.07 -3.24
CA LEU A 24 -17.30 -0.17 -3.48
C LEU A 24 -16.53 -1.20 -4.32
N SER A 25 -15.26 -0.95 -4.66
CA SER A 25 -14.44 -1.87 -5.47
C SER A 25 -13.27 -2.45 -4.68
N ASP A 26 -13.47 -3.67 -4.16
CA ASP A 26 -12.46 -4.49 -3.49
C ASP A 26 -11.61 -5.25 -4.54
N ILE A 27 -10.80 -4.49 -5.28
CA ILE A 27 -9.88 -5.07 -6.29
C ILE A 27 -8.57 -5.43 -5.58
N PRO A 28 -8.12 -6.69 -5.64
CA PRO A 28 -6.88 -7.10 -5.00
C PRO A 28 -5.67 -6.44 -5.67
N LEU A 29 -4.56 -6.40 -4.93
CA LEU A 29 -3.26 -6.03 -5.49
C LEU A 29 -2.91 -6.98 -6.65
N ASN A 30 -2.38 -6.44 -7.74
CA ASN A 30 -1.79 -7.26 -8.79
C ASN A 30 -0.38 -7.72 -8.40
N ASP A 31 0.31 -8.48 -9.27
CA ASP A 31 1.67 -8.98 -8.97
C ASP A 31 2.66 -7.85 -8.68
N PHE A 32 2.54 -6.74 -9.40
CA PHE A 32 3.38 -5.57 -9.21
C PHE A 32 3.07 -4.87 -7.89
N GLY A 33 1.79 -4.70 -7.55
CA GLY A 33 1.35 -4.18 -6.26
C GLY A 33 1.81 -5.03 -5.08
N ARG A 34 1.80 -6.36 -5.21
CA ARG A 34 2.38 -7.26 -4.20
C ARG A 34 3.89 -7.07 -4.06
N GLN A 35 4.61 -6.83 -5.15
CA GLN A 35 6.05 -6.54 -5.10
C GLN A 35 6.32 -5.17 -4.46
N GLN A 36 5.51 -4.15 -4.76
CA GLN A 36 5.59 -2.84 -4.12
C GLN A 36 5.41 -2.96 -2.60
N ALA A 37 4.44 -3.75 -2.13
CA ALA A 37 4.23 -4.00 -0.71
C ALA A 37 5.45 -4.69 -0.05
N ARG A 38 6.08 -5.65 -0.74
CA ARG A 38 7.33 -6.28 -0.26
C ARG A 38 8.49 -5.28 -0.19
N ASN A 39 8.64 -4.42 -1.19
CA ASN A 39 9.68 -3.38 -1.19
C ASN A 39 9.45 -2.36 -0.07
N ALA A 40 8.19 -1.97 0.17
CA ALA A 40 7.82 -1.07 1.26
C ALA A 40 8.12 -1.69 2.64
N ARG A 41 7.84 -2.98 2.83
CA ARG A 41 8.25 -3.73 4.03
C ARG A 41 9.75 -3.63 4.24
N ASP A 42 10.54 -3.88 3.20
CA ASP A 42 12.01 -3.88 3.32
C ASP A 42 12.54 -2.48 3.63
N PHE A 43 11.97 -1.44 3.02
CA PHE A 43 12.29 -0.04 3.30
C PHE A 43 11.96 0.35 4.75
N LEU A 44 10.81 -0.08 5.26
CA LEU A 44 10.34 0.24 6.62
C LEU A 44 10.87 -0.73 7.69
N SER A 45 11.74 -1.68 7.33
CA SER A 45 12.21 -2.75 8.22
C SER A 45 12.94 -2.26 9.47
N ARG A 46 13.48 -1.03 9.43
CA ARG A 46 14.20 -0.41 10.56
C ARG A 46 13.31 0.45 11.44
N GLU A 47 12.05 0.62 11.07
CA GLU A 47 11.12 1.46 11.79
C GLU A 47 10.38 0.67 12.87
N THR A 48 10.25 1.29 14.06
CA THR A 48 9.40 0.74 15.13
C THR A 48 8.04 1.42 15.07
N PHE A 49 6.99 0.61 14.97
CA PHE A 49 5.61 1.09 14.93
C PHE A 49 4.95 0.86 16.28
N ALA A 50 4.48 1.94 16.91
CA ALA A 50 3.63 1.83 18.10
C ALA A 50 2.21 1.37 17.75
N ALA A 51 1.75 1.69 16.53
CA ALA A 51 0.45 1.27 15.99
C ALA A 51 0.49 1.29 14.45
N VAL A 52 -0.37 0.50 13.81
CA VAL A 52 -0.59 0.45 12.35
C VAL A 52 -2.09 0.50 12.09
N TYR A 53 -2.50 1.29 11.10
CA TYR A 53 -3.89 1.45 10.65
C TYR A 53 -3.96 1.22 9.14
N SER A 54 -5.04 0.60 8.65
CA SER A 54 -5.29 0.33 7.22
C SER A 54 -6.78 0.39 6.90
#